data_AF-A0AAV8S5P0-F1
#
_entry.id   AF-A0AAV8S5P0-F1
#
_cell.length_a   1.000
_cell.length_b   1.000
_cell.length_c   1.000
_cell.angle_alpha   90.00
_cell.angle_beta   90.00
_cell.angle_gamma   90.00
#
_symmetry.space_group_name_H-M   'P 1'
#
loop_
_entity.id
_entity.type
_entity.pdbx_description
1 polymer ?
#
loop_
_entity_poly.entity_id
_entity_poly.type
_entity_poly.pdbx_seq_one_letter_code
_entity_poly.pdbx_strand_id
1 'polypeptide(L)'
;MRADFVAKIDGEAEDYPPELVEGTKERGFIVEWTPQEEVFAHEAVGGFLTRSGWNSTLENIVASVPMICWPYFADQQINSRLVGEVWKLGLDMKDVCDRKVVEKMVNDLMEDNREEFVRSVAKMAELARNSVSEGGSSNHKRWFL
;
A
#
# COMPACT_ATOMS: atom_id res chain seq x y z
N MET A 1 -16.78 -11.00 9.31
CA MET A 1 -16.50 -11.12 7.87
C MET A 1 -17.02 -9.87 7.21
N ARG A 2 -16.18 -9.13 6.47
CA ARG A 2 -16.60 -7.89 5.79
C ARG A 2 -17.54 -8.26 4.64
N ALA A 3 -18.71 -7.63 4.58
CA ALA A 3 -19.79 -7.98 3.65
C ALA A 3 -19.58 -7.42 2.22
N ASP A 4 -18.60 -6.55 2.07
CA ASP A 4 -18.13 -5.86 0.87
C ASP A 4 -17.04 -6.65 0.12
N PHE A 5 -16.70 -7.84 0.59
CA PHE A 5 -15.72 -8.71 -0.07
C PHE A 5 -16.40 -9.61 -1.10
N VAL A 6 -16.11 -9.41 -2.38
CA VAL A 6 -16.45 -10.37 -3.44
C VAL A 6 -15.42 -11.50 -3.37
N ALA A 7 -15.69 -12.53 -2.58
CA ALA A 7 -14.96 -13.80 -2.68
C ALA A 7 -15.82 -14.82 -3.41
N LYS A 8 -15.25 -15.49 -4.42
CA LYS A 8 -15.68 -16.84 -4.76
C LYS A 8 -14.62 -17.84 -4.33
N ILE A 9 -15.14 -18.85 -3.65
CA ILE A 9 -14.57 -20.18 -3.46
C ILE A 9 -14.47 -20.77 -4.88
N ASP A 10 -13.30 -21.29 -5.25
CA ASP A 10 -13.03 -22.11 -6.45
C ASP A 10 -12.62 -21.37 -7.74
N GLY A 11 -11.33 -21.01 -7.83
CA GLY A 11 -10.45 -21.29 -8.98
C GLY A 11 -10.80 -20.85 -10.41
N GLU A 12 -11.82 -20.03 -10.66
CA GLU A 12 -12.11 -19.45 -11.98
C GLU A 12 -12.09 -17.91 -11.92
N ALA A 13 -11.62 -17.29 -13.02
CA ALA A 13 -11.30 -15.87 -13.15
C ALA A 13 -12.38 -14.94 -12.57
N GLU A 14 -11.93 -13.87 -11.89
CA GLU A 14 -12.78 -12.87 -11.24
C GLU A 14 -13.85 -12.31 -12.19
N ASP A 15 -15.11 -12.50 -11.81
CA ASP A 15 -16.28 -11.93 -12.50
C ASP A 15 -16.44 -10.47 -12.03
N TYR A 16 -15.52 -9.59 -12.46
CA TYR A 16 -15.61 -8.16 -12.15
C TYR A 16 -16.90 -7.58 -12.74
N PRO A 17 -17.58 -6.64 -12.07
CA PRO A 17 -18.74 -5.97 -12.64
C PRO A 17 -18.40 -5.40 -14.03
N PRO A 18 -19.18 -5.70 -15.10
CA PRO A 18 -18.88 -5.21 -16.44
C PRO A 18 -18.75 -3.69 -16.52
N GLU A 19 -19.49 -2.97 -15.68
CA GLU A 19 -19.44 -1.52 -15.56
C GLU A 19 -18.07 -1.03 -15.05
N LEU A 20 -17.41 -1.81 -14.18
CA LEU A 20 -16.07 -1.51 -13.67
C LEU A 20 -15.02 -1.69 -14.77
N VAL A 21 -15.09 -2.81 -15.51
CA VAL A 21 -14.16 -3.10 -16.61
C VAL A 21 -14.30 -2.04 -17.70
N GLU A 22 -15.52 -1.80 -18.17
CA GLU A 22 -15.79 -0.85 -19.24
C GLU A 22 -15.48 0.60 -18.80
N GLY A 23 -15.81 0.98 -17.56
CA GLY A 23 -15.57 2.32 -17.03
C GLY A 23 -14.09 2.66 -16.79
N THR A 24 -13.21 1.65 -16.72
CA THR A 24 -11.77 1.83 -16.44
C THR A 24 -10.86 1.52 -17.64
N LYS A 25 -11.38 0.92 -18.71
CA LYS A 25 -10.59 0.38 -19.85
C LYS A 25 -9.56 1.34 -20.48
N GLU A 26 -9.80 2.65 -20.46
CA GLU A 26 -8.89 3.64 -21.07
C GLU A 26 -7.90 4.26 -20.07
N ARG A 27 -8.08 4.00 -18.77
CA ARG A 27 -7.37 4.71 -17.69
C ARG A 27 -6.83 3.78 -16.59
N GLY A 28 -7.02 2.47 -16.73
CA GLY A 28 -6.60 1.49 -15.74
C GLY A 28 -6.49 0.09 -16.34
N PHE A 29 -5.78 -0.76 -15.61
CA PHE A 29 -5.65 -2.17 -15.91
C PHE A 29 -6.16 -2.97 -14.71
N ILE A 30 -6.88 -4.05 -15.00
CA ILE A 30 -7.32 -5.03 -14.02
C ILE A 30 -6.63 -6.35 -14.38
N VAL A 31 -5.82 -6.89 -13.48
CA VAL A 31 -5.00 -8.07 -13.71
C VAL A 31 -5.08 -8.99 -12.49
N GLU A 32 -5.05 -10.30 -12.72
CA GLU A 32 -5.06 -11.31 -11.64
C GLU A 32 -3.79 -11.25 -10.78
N TRP A 33 -2.66 -10.94 -11.41
CA TRP A 33 -1.38 -10.85 -10.74
C TRP A 33 -0.49 -9.78 -11.39
N THR A 34 0.39 -9.17 -10.59
CA THR A 34 1.35 -8.18 -11.05
C THR A 34 2.70 -8.36 -10.36
N PRO A 35 3.83 -8.12 -11.04
CA PRO A 35 5.14 -8.08 -10.40
C PRO A 35 5.24 -6.82 -9.53
N GLN A 36 4.71 -6.91 -8.31
CA GLN A 36 4.47 -5.75 -7.42
C GLN A 36 5.74 -4.92 -7.17
N GLU A 37 6.90 -5.57 -6.99
CA GLU A 37 8.19 -4.88 -6.82
C GLU A 37 8.56 -4.02 -8.03
N GLU A 38 8.35 -4.53 -9.24
CA GLU A 38 8.61 -3.79 -10.49
C GLU A 38 7.62 -2.63 -10.67
N VAL A 39 6.35 -2.84 -10.30
CA VAL A 39 5.34 -1.77 -10.28
C VAL A 39 5.77 -0.66 -9.33
N PHE A 40 6.17 -0.98 -8.11
CA PHE A 40 6.61 0.01 -7.13
C PHE A 40 7.90 0.74 -7.52
N ALA A 41 8.78 0.10 -8.29
CA ALA A 41 9.97 0.74 -8.82
C ALA A 41 9.68 1.78 -9.93
N HIS A 42 8.46 1.81 -10.46
CA HIS A 42 8.11 2.69 -11.57
C HIS A 42 7.70 4.10 -11.09
N GLU A 43 8.33 5.14 -11.65
CA GLU A 43 8.14 6.55 -11.24
C GLU A 43 6.70 7.06 -11.37
N ALA A 44 5.89 6.45 -12.23
CA ALA A 44 4.47 6.80 -12.37
C ALA A 44 3.60 6.39 -11.16
N VAL A 45 4.09 5.52 -10.27
CA VAL A 45 3.33 5.11 -9.08
C VAL A 45 3.40 6.20 -8.02
N GLY A 46 2.27 6.87 -7.80
CA GLY A 46 2.16 7.93 -6.80
C GLY A 46 1.59 7.48 -5.45
N GLY A 47 1.01 6.28 -5.37
CA GLY A 47 0.39 5.78 -4.14
C GLY A 47 -0.06 4.33 -4.25
N PHE A 48 -0.24 3.67 -3.11
CA PHE A 48 -0.63 2.26 -3.02
C PHE A 48 -1.78 2.05 -2.05
N LEU A 49 -2.90 1.53 -2.55
CA LEU A 49 -4.00 1.04 -1.72
C LEU A 49 -3.71 -0.41 -1.30
N THR A 50 -3.66 -0.68 0.00
CA THR A 50 -3.18 -1.96 0.54
C THR A 50 -3.97 -2.44 1.74
N ARG A 51 -3.99 -3.75 1.96
CA ARG A 51 -4.47 -4.35 3.23
C ARG A 51 -3.46 -4.24 4.36
N SER A 52 -2.29 -3.63 4.15
CA SER A 52 -1.23 -3.47 5.16
C SER A 52 -0.64 -4.79 5.67
N GLY A 53 -0.50 -5.78 4.78
CA GLY A 53 0.33 -6.94 5.04
C GLY A 53 1.79 -6.52 5.24
N TRP A 54 2.53 -7.23 6.10
CA TRP A 54 3.88 -6.82 6.49
C TRP A 54 4.86 -6.73 5.31
N ASN A 55 4.89 -7.72 4.43
CA ASN A 55 5.78 -7.71 3.26
C ASN A 55 5.48 -6.52 2.32
N SER A 56 4.21 -6.34 1.94
CA SER A 56 3.81 -5.22 1.09
C SER A 56 4.10 -3.86 1.73
N THR A 57 4.02 -3.77 3.07
CA THR A 57 4.39 -2.55 3.80
C THR A 57 5.89 -2.28 3.69
N LEU A 58 6.74 -3.29 3.84
CA LEU A 58 8.20 -3.14 3.70
C LEU A 58 8.63 -2.82 2.28
N GLU A 59 8.11 -3.53 1.28
CA GLU A 59 8.38 -3.28 -0.15
C GLU A 59 8.04 -1.83 -0.51
N ASN A 60 6.89 -1.35 -0.04
CA ASN A 60 6.41 0.00 -0.30
C ASN A 60 7.28 1.07 0.40
N ILE A 61 7.69 0.83 1.66
CA ILE A 61 8.63 1.70 2.37
C ILE A 61 9.94 1.82 1.58
N VAL A 62 10.50 0.70 1.09
CA VAL A 62 11.76 0.72 0.33
C VAL A 62 11.60 1.48 -0.99
N ALA A 63 10.45 1.30 -1.67
CA ALA A 63 10.10 2.01 -2.89
C ALA A 63 9.77 3.50 -2.67
N SER A 64 9.68 3.97 -1.43
CA SER A 64 9.33 5.37 -1.10
C SER A 64 7.95 5.79 -1.65
N VAL A 65 6.96 4.90 -1.57
CA VAL A 65 5.61 5.16 -2.07
C VAL A 65 4.66 5.50 -0.89
N PRO A 66 3.77 6.49 -1.00
CA PRO A 66 2.72 6.71 -0.01
C PRO A 66 1.64 5.62 -0.01
N MET A 67 1.04 5.33 1.15
CA MET A 67 0.06 4.25 1.28
C MET A 67 -1.34 4.73 1.70
N ILE A 68 -2.39 4.12 1.16
CA ILE A 68 -3.71 4.10 1.76
C ILE A 68 -3.93 2.68 2.29
N CYS A 69 -4.11 2.57 3.59
CA CYS A 69 -4.24 1.30 4.27
C CYS A 69 -5.72 1.00 4.53
N TRP A 70 -6.18 -0.15 4.07
CA TRP A 70 -7.52 -0.67 4.31
C TRP A 70 -7.43 -2.11 4.86
N PRO A 71 -7.06 -2.26 6.15
CA PRO A 71 -6.70 -3.54 6.74
C PRO A 71 -7.90 -4.48 6.87
N TYR A 72 -7.70 -5.80 6.78
CA TYR A 72 -8.77 -6.80 6.90
C TYR A 72 -8.70 -7.60 8.22
N PHE A 73 -7.56 -8.20 8.56
CA PHE A 73 -7.45 -9.09 9.74
C PHE A 73 -6.04 -9.18 10.33
N ALA A 74 -5.96 -9.70 11.57
CA ALA A 74 -4.73 -9.99 12.31
C ALA A 74 -3.82 -8.76 12.56
N ASP A 75 -2.59 -8.80 12.08
CA ASP A 75 -1.58 -7.77 12.27
C ASP A 75 -1.80 -6.55 11.35
N GLN A 76 -2.62 -6.69 10.31
CA GLN A 76 -2.91 -5.64 9.33
C GLN A 76 -3.43 -4.35 9.98
N GLN A 77 -4.27 -4.48 11.01
CA GLN A 77 -4.81 -3.36 11.77
C GLN A 77 -3.70 -2.58 12.49
N ILE A 78 -2.74 -3.30 13.06
CA ILE A 78 -1.60 -2.70 13.76
C ILE A 78 -0.68 -2.04 12.74
N ASN A 79 -0.36 -2.72 11.64
CA ASN A 79 0.47 -2.19 10.56
C ASN A 79 -0.14 -0.91 9.96
N SER A 80 -1.44 -0.92 9.67
CA SER A 80 -2.19 0.26 9.20
C SER A 80 -2.05 1.44 10.15
N ARG A 81 -2.20 1.19 11.46
CA ARG A 81 -2.05 2.23 12.48
C ARG A 81 -0.61 2.74 12.60
N LEU A 82 0.39 1.88 12.44
CA LEU A 82 1.79 2.31 12.40
C LEU A 82 2.03 3.26 11.21
N VAL A 83 1.53 2.90 10.03
CA VAL A 83 1.62 3.73 8.82
C VAL A 83 0.94 5.08 8.99
N GLY A 84 -0.32 5.11 9.43
CA GLY A 84 -1.13 6.32 9.49
C GLY A 84 -0.87 7.21 10.72
N GLU A 85 -0.57 6.62 11.88
CA GLU A 85 -0.51 7.36 13.14
C GLU A 85 0.90 7.55 13.69
N VAL A 86 1.83 6.64 13.42
CA VAL A 86 3.17 6.66 14.02
C VAL A 86 4.21 7.16 13.03
N TRP A 87 4.31 6.51 11.87
CA TRP A 87 5.32 6.80 10.87
C TRP A 87 4.90 7.89 9.88
N LYS A 88 3.59 8.19 9.79
CA LYS A 88 3.02 9.21 8.91
C LYS A 88 3.40 9.01 7.44
N LEU A 89 3.31 7.75 6.98
CA LEU A 89 3.65 7.33 5.62
C LEU A 89 2.44 7.26 4.69
N GLY A 90 1.25 7.52 5.23
CA GLY A 90 0.01 7.29 4.52
C GLY A 90 -1.21 7.47 5.40
N LEU A 91 -2.34 6.94 4.94
CA LEU A 91 -3.64 7.09 5.57
C LEU A 91 -4.18 5.73 6.02
N ASP A 92 -4.89 5.70 7.15
CA ASP A 92 -5.56 4.51 7.71
C ASP A 92 -7.08 4.61 7.48
N MET A 93 -7.60 3.84 6.52
CA MET A 93 -9.03 3.76 6.19
C MET A 93 -9.74 2.87 7.22
N LYS A 94 -10.32 3.53 8.22
CA LYS A 94 -11.02 2.85 9.33
C LYS A 94 -12.41 2.38 8.87
N ASP A 95 -12.51 1.08 8.61
CA ASP A 95 -13.70 0.21 8.40
C ASP A 95 -14.78 0.62 7.38
N VAL A 96 -14.88 1.89 6.96
CA VAL A 96 -15.86 2.37 5.99
C VAL A 96 -15.19 2.61 4.65
N CYS A 97 -15.45 1.72 3.69
CA CYS A 97 -15.06 1.89 2.29
C CYS A 97 -16.28 2.32 1.47
N ASP A 98 -16.69 3.57 1.67
CA ASP A 98 -17.64 4.19 0.75
C ASP A 98 -16.89 5.00 -0.32
N ARG A 99 -17.57 5.26 -1.44
CA ARG A 99 -16.99 5.98 -2.59
C ARG A 99 -16.38 7.32 -2.22
N LYS A 100 -17.05 8.10 -1.35
CA LYS A 100 -16.61 9.46 -0.99
C LYS A 100 -15.39 9.41 -0.08
N VAL A 101 -15.32 8.42 0.82
CA VAL A 101 -14.15 8.17 1.66
C VAL A 101 -12.96 7.80 0.78
N VAL A 102 -13.12 6.85 -0.15
CA VAL A 102 -12.04 6.45 -1.06
C VAL A 102 -11.56 7.64 -1.91
N GLU A 103 -12.48 8.37 -2.54
CA GLU A 103 -12.17 9.55 -3.34
C GLU A 103 -11.40 10.61 -2.53
N LYS A 104 -11.88 10.94 -1.34
CA LYS A 104 -11.21 11.89 -0.45
C LYS A 104 -9.80 11.42 -0.09
N MET A 105 -9.63 10.14 0.28
CA MET A 105 -8.32 9.63 0.67
C MET A 105 -7.32 9.58 -0.49
N VAL A 106 -7.80 9.28 -1.70
CA VAL A 106 -6.96 9.37 -2.92
C VAL A 106 -6.52 10.82 -3.15
N ASN A 107 -7.44 11.79 -3.07
CA ASN A 107 -7.10 13.21 -3.22
C ASN A 107 -6.16 13.70 -2.11
N ASP A 108 -6.41 13.32 -0.85
CA ASP A 108 -5.56 13.65 0.29
C ASP A 108 -4.13 13.14 0.07
N LEU A 109 -3.97 11.90 -0.44
CA LEU A 109 -2.67 11.27 -0.67
C LEU A 109 -1.94 11.85 -1.90
N MET A 110 -2.68 12.07 -2.99
CA MET A 110 -2.11 12.38 -4.31
C MET A 110 -1.97 13.87 -4.57
N GLU A 111 -2.75 14.71 -3.88
CA GLU A 111 -2.84 16.16 -4.09
C GLU A 111 -2.66 16.92 -2.77
N ASP A 112 -3.64 16.87 -1.85
CA ASP A 112 -3.73 17.83 -0.74
C ASP A 112 -2.56 17.72 0.26
N ASN A 113 -2.14 16.50 0.60
CA ASN A 113 -1.05 16.24 1.54
C ASN A 113 0.13 15.52 0.89
N ARG A 114 0.19 15.51 -0.45
CA ARG A 114 1.17 14.74 -1.24
C ARG A 114 2.60 14.99 -0.78
N GLU A 115 2.97 16.26 -0.61
CA GLU A 115 4.35 16.61 -0.26
C GLU A 115 4.75 16.10 1.13
N GLU A 116 3.83 16.10 2.10
CA GLU A 116 4.09 15.59 3.43
C GLU A 116 4.38 14.09 3.38
N PHE A 117 3.51 13.34 2.70
CA PHE A 117 3.69 11.90 2.58
C PHE A 117 4.96 11.53 1.81
N VAL A 118 5.24 12.18 0.67
CA VAL A 118 6.46 11.97 -0.11
C VAL A 118 7.71 12.21 0.73
N ARG A 119 7.74 13.29 1.54
CA ARG A 119 8.87 13.54 2.45
C ARG A 119 9.01 12.45 3.51
N SER A 120 7.90 12.02 4.12
CA SER A 120 7.92 11.00 5.17
C SER A 120 8.37 9.64 4.65
N VAL A 121 7.87 9.20 3.50
CA VAL A 121 8.26 7.91 2.89
C VAL A 121 9.69 7.93 2.40
N ALA A 122 10.16 9.03 1.80
CA ALA A 122 11.57 9.17 1.40
C ALA A 122 12.53 9.05 2.59
N LYS A 123 12.19 9.71 3.71
CA LYS A 123 12.96 9.62 4.96
C LYS A 123 12.96 8.20 5.53
N MET A 124 11.79 7.54 5.56
CA MET A 124 11.71 6.17 6.08
C MET A 124 12.47 5.18 5.19
N ALA A 125 12.40 5.35 3.87
CA ALA A 125 13.14 4.54 2.91
C ALA A 125 14.65 4.68 3.08
N GLU A 126 15.14 5.91 3.34
CA GLU A 126 16.54 6.16 3.64
C GLU A 126 16.98 5.44 4.92
N LEU A 127 16.19 5.52 6.00
CA LEU A 127 16.46 4.81 7.24
C LEU A 127 16.48 3.28 7.02
N ALA A 128 15.55 2.76 6.23
CA ALA A 128 15.51 1.34 5.88
C ALA A 128 16.78 0.90 5.13
N ARG A 129 17.20 1.66 4.09
CA ARG A 129 18.43 1.39 3.32
C ARG A 129 19.68 1.45 4.20
N ASN A 130 19.80 2.47 5.05
CA ASN A 130 20.93 2.62 5.97
C ASN A 130 20.98 1.51 7.04
N SER A 131 19.83 0.92 7.41
CA SER A 131 19.81 -0.16 8.39
C SER A 131 20.46 -1.45 7.87
N VAL A 132 20.40 -1.70 6.56
CA VAL A 132 20.91 -2.91 5.90
C VAL A 132 22.26 -2.70 5.22
N SER A 133 22.74 -1.45 5.09
CA SER A 133 24.06 -1.15 4.54
C SER A 133 25.19 -1.64 5.46
N GLU A 134 26.42 -1.63 4.95
CA GLU A 134 27.60 -1.92 5.77
C GLU A 134 27.64 -1.00 7.01
N GLY A 135 27.95 -1.56 8.18
CA GLY A 135 27.85 -0.84 9.46
C GLY A 135 26.43 -0.56 9.97
N GLY A 136 25.37 -0.93 9.23
CA GLY A 136 23.98 -0.73 9.60
C GLY A 136 23.48 -1.62 10.75
N SER A 137 22.41 -1.20 11.43
CA SER A 137 21.88 -1.89 12.62
C SER A 137 21.35 -3.30 12.35
N SER A 138 20.82 -3.56 11.15
CA SER A 138 20.34 -4.87 10.70
C SER A 138 21.47 -5.70 10.07
N ASN A 139 22.49 -5.05 9.49
CA ASN A 139 23.64 -5.74 8.90
C ASN A 139 24.46 -6.51 9.95
N HIS A 140 24.65 -5.95 11.15
CA HIS A 140 25.37 -6.62 12.24
C HIS A 140 24.65 -7.86 12.80
N LYS A 141 23.33 -7.96 12.58
CA LYS A 141 22.52 -9.10 13.04
C LYS A 141 22.42 -10.23 12.01
N ARG A 142 22.96 -10.03 10.81
CA ARG A 142 22.92 -10.99 9.71
C ARG A 142 23.73 -12.27 9.99
N TRP A 143 24.63 -12.24 10.97
CA TRP A 143 25.46 -13.37 11.37
C TRP A 143 24.83 -14.29 12.44
N PHE A 144 23.61 -13.97 12.92
CA PHE A 144 22.92 -14.74 13.97
C PHE A 144 21.71 -15.56 13.47
N LEU A 145 21.53 -15.67 12.16
CA LEU A 145 20.62 -16.61 11.47
C LEU A 145 21.44 -17.43 10.47
#